data_AF-A0A933VBW8-F1
#
_entry.id   AF-A0A933VBW8-F1
#
_cell.length_a   1.000
_cell.length_b   1.000
_cell.length_c   1.000
_cell.angle_alpha   90.00
_cell.angle_beta   90.00
_cell.angle_gamma   90.00
#
_symmetry.space_group_name_H-M   'P 1'
#
loop_
_entity.id
_entity.type
_entity.pdbx_description
1 polymer ?
#
loop_
_entity_poly.entity_id
_entity_poly.type
_entity_poly.pdbx_seq_one_letter_code
_entity_poly.pdbx_strand_id
1 'polypeptide(L)'
;MTTPSKLVLTMASGQEQEFTLSAASVSLGRGTANEIVLRDAKVSRVHARLEASDAGYALVDLGSANGTHVNGTRIERVTLASGDVITVGDSTLRFEVSPPRSEPEVTRIDSAHDIEATLTQAAIPMTLTDTRMARLAIHTPRKTWEVPLVADAVTLGRDPGSDIFLDDPKVSRRHARIEQRSGLFILRDLGSANGTWLGERHIEERTLQGGDVIRIGEAHLVFKPGFSSDALTLVDVPARAVTHPPVVFIPGLTGSELWLGNERVWPNPRLLLTRPELFRLTANTPIEARGIIRELVIVPNLIKIEAYSRIGDYLEESLGYERGKDLLEFGYDWRQDVRVSAQRLAKAIDQWSVTAPVTIIAHSLGCLVSRYYVQCLGGDRQVGRLILMGGPQIGTPGALAQLALGPKVLPFGLMGDRVREVASTFPSCYQILPNYPCVLDQNHQPIDILSDPSWVNDQQRPLLQCARDFWREVSGRSKVPAISIFGYGIKTVTGVNVQRDADLRWTKIDSVNETVGDSAVPVRSAVLEGSEIHPVQQNHGVLYIDNDVKMRLKLELTLQKDKV
;
A
#
# COMPACT_ATOMS: atom_id res chain seq x y z
N MET A 1 7.36 -26.69 10.11
CA MET A 1 7.54 -25.26 9.78
C MET A 1 8.22 -25.19 8.44
N THR A 2 7.55 -24.67 7.42
CA THR A 2 8.10 -24.53 6.06
C THR A 2 9.22 -23.49 6.07
N THR A 3 10.35 -23.80 5.43
CA THR A 3 11.46 -22.87 5.26
C THR A 3 10.99 -21.66 4.44
N PRO A 4 11.31 -20.41 4.83
CA PRO A 4 10.92 -19.23 4.06
C PRO A 4 11.37 -19.37 2.61
N SER A 5 10.39 -19.40 1.71
CA SER A 5 10.60 -19.62 0.28
C SER A 5 10.10 -18.42 -0.49
N LYS A 6 10.66 -18.17 -1.67
CA LYS A 6 10.19 -17.12 -2.56
C LYS A 6 10.11 -17.63 -4.00
N LEU A 7 9.17 -17.08 -4.75
CA LEU A 7 9.22 -17.12 -6.21
C LEU A 7 9.84 -15.83 -6.71
N VAL A 8 10.72 -15.97 -7.69
CA VAL A 8 11.31 -14.86 -8.42
C VAL A 8 10.77 -14.93 -9.84
N LEU A 9 9.77 -14.11 -10.15
CA LEU A 9 9.23 -13.99 -11.50
C LEU A 9 10.17 -13.13 -12.33
N THR A 10 10.82 -13.72 -13.32
CA THR A 10 11.56 -12.97 -14.33
C THR A 10 10.57 -12.59 -15.42
N MET A 11 10.22 -11.32 -15.45
CA MET A 11 9.36 -10.79 -16.51
C MET A 11 10.08 -10.93 -17.86
N ALA A 12 9.35 -10.93 -18.99
CA ALA A 12 9.94 -10.82 -20.34
C ALA A 12 10.91 -9.62 -20.47
N SER A 13 10.79 -8.73 -19.51
CA SER A 13 11.53 -7.51 -19.33
C SER A 13 12.89 -7.68 -18.63
N GLY A 14 13.25 -8.88 -18.18
CA GLY A 14 14.49 -9.17 -17.46
C GLY A 14 14.49 -8.76 -15.99
N GLN A 15 13.50 -7.99 -15.52
CA GLN A 15 13.34 -7.69 -14.11
C GLN A 15 12.75 -8.85 -13.33
N GLU A 16 13.20 -8.96 -12.09
CA GLU A 16 12.71 -9.91 -11.12
C GLU A 16 11.67 -9.27 -10.18
N GLN A 17 10.49 -9.88 -10.08
CA GLN A 17 9.54 -9.60 -9.00
C GLN A 17 9.63 -10.75 -7.99
N GLU A 18 9.87 -10.39 -6.72
CA GLU A 18 9.95 -11.36 -5.64
C GLU A 18 8.62 -11.49 -4.92
N PHE A 19 8.12 -12.73 -4.84
CA PHE A 19 6.95 -13.11 -4.07
C PHE A 19 7.41 -13.95 -2.90
N THR A 20 7.30 -13.43 -1.68
CA THR A 20 7.55 -14.21 -0.48
C THR A 20 6.37 -15.17 -0.28
N LEU A 21 6.67 -16.47 -0.31
CA LEU A 21 5.69 -17.53 -0.15
C LEU A 21 5.49 -17.80 1.34
N SER A 22 4.38 -17.31 1.86
CA SER A 22 3.91 -17.61 3.22
C SER A 22 2.51 -18.21 3.25
N ALA A 23 1.81 -18.22 2.12
CA ALA A 23 0.50 -18.83 1.99
C ALA A 23 0.59 -20.35 1.78
N ALA A 24 -0.40 -21.11 2.27
CA ALA A 24 -0.44 -22.55 2.03
C ALA A 24 -0.84 -22.90 0.59
N SER A 25 -1.38 -21.93 -0.16
CA SER A 25 -1.62 -22.06 -1.60
C SER A 25 -1.49 -20.71 -2.28
N VAL A 26 -0.93 -20.71 -3.49
CA VAL A 26 -0.75 -19.52 -4.32
C VAL A 26 -1.17 -19.83 -5.75
N SER A 27 -2.16 -19.12 -6.28
CA SER A 27 -2.61 -19.24 -7.67
C SER A 27 -1.77 -18.38 -8.62
N LEU A 28 -1.57 -18.90 -9.83
CA LEU A 28 -0.89 -18.25 -10.93
C LEU A 28 -1.78 -18.26 -12.16
N GLY A 29 -1.91 -17.12 -12.85
CA GLY A 29 -2.72 -17.01 -14.07
C GLY A 29 -2.81 -15.58 -14.58
N ARG A 30 -3.42 -15.38 -15.75
CA ARG A 30 -3.55 -14.02 -16.32
C ARG A 30 -4.66 -13.18 -15.71
N GLY A 31 -5.60 -13.79 -15.00
CA GLY A 31 -6.70 -13.07 -14.37
C GLY A 31 -6.20 -12.24 -13.18
N THR A 32 -6.72 -11.03 -13.02
CA THR A 32 -6.37 -10.10 -11.93
C THR A 32 -6.73 -10.61 -10.52
N ALA A 33 -7.55 -11.66 -10.43
CA ALA A 33 -7.92 -12.37 -9.21
C ALA A 33 -6.81 -13.29 -8.66
N ASN A 34 -5.85 -13.74 -9.48
CA ASN A 34 -4.77 -14.61 -8.99
C ASN A 34 -3.82 -13.86 -8.05
N GLU A 35 -3.20 -14.58 -7.11
CA GLU A 35 -2.14 -14.01 -6.26
C GLU A 35 -0.94 -13.56 -7.10
N ILE A 36 -0.53 -14.39 -8.07
CA ILE A 36 0.52 -14.07 -9.04
C ILE A 36 -0.13 -13.91 -10.41
N VAL A 37 -0.19 -12.67 -10.89
CA VAL A 37 -0.80 -12.34 -12.18
C VAL A 37 0.27 -12.35 -13.27
N LEU A 38 0.10 -13.21 -14.27
CA LEU A 38 1.00 -13.35 -15.42
C LEU A 38 0.31 -12.77 -16.67
N ARG A 39 0.72 -11.59 -17.12
CA ARG A 39 0.11 -10.92 -18.28
C ARG A 39 0.60 -11.47 -19.60
N ASP A 40 0.17 -12.67 -19.89
CA ASP A 40 0.46 -13.34 -21.13
C ASP A 40 -0.82 -13.96 -21.67
N ALA A 41 -1.11 -13.66 -22.94
CA ALA A 41 -2.28 -14.17 -23.66
C ALA A 41 -2.27 -15.71 -23.77
N LYS A 42 -1.10 -16.34 -23.72
CA LYS A 42 -0.92 -17.79 -23.68
C LYS A 42 -1.18 -18.39 -22.29
N VAL A 43 -1.31 -17.57 -21.25
CA VAL A 43 -1.60 -18.05 -19.89
C VAL A 43 -3.13 -18.12 -19.70
N SER A 44 -3.64 -19.24 -19.21
CA SER A 44 -5.04 -19.35 -18.79
C SER A 44 -5.41 -18.33 -17.69
N ARG A 45 -6.70 -17.96 -17.60
CA ARG A 45 -7.18 -17.02 -16.55
C ARG A 45 -6.77 -17.48 -15.15
N VAL A 46 -6.93 -18.76 -14.88
CA VAL A 46 -6.37 -19.49 -13.74
C VAL A 46 -5.56 -20.63 -14.37
N HIS A 47 -4.24 -20.66 -14.16
CA HIS A 47 -3.33 -21.53 -14.93
C HIS A 47 -2.73 -22.64 -14.08
N ALA A 48 -2.10 -22.26 -12.97
CA ALA A 48 -1.39 -23.18 -12.09
C ALA A 48 -1.54 -22.76 -10.64
N ARG A 49 -1.16 -23.64 -9.72
CA ARG A 49 -1.19 -23.38 -8.28
C ARG A 49 0.00 -23.99 -7.59
N LEU A 50 0.63 -23.23 -6.70
CA LEU A 50 1.58 -23.75 -5.72
C LEU A 50 0.83 -24.15 -4.46
N GLU A 51 1.18 -25.30 -3.91
CA GLU A 51 0.61 -25.86 -2.68
C GLU A 51 1.75 -26.16 -1.70
N ALA A 52 1.71 -25.54 -0.51
CA ALA A 52 2.68 -25.82 0.54
C ALA A 52 2.41 -27.21 1.13
N SER A 53 3.48 -27.95 1.41
CA SER A 53 3.47 -29.26 2.07
C SER A 53 4.64 -29.37 3.03
N ASP A 54 4.66 -30.42 3.85
CA ASP A 54 5.79 -30.72 4.74
C ASP A 54 7.11 -30.95 3.96
N ALA A 55 7.01 -31.35 2.69
CA ALA A 55 8.15 -31.58 1.80
C ALA A 55 8.58 -30.34 0.99
N GLY A 56 7.95 -29.18 1.19
CA GLY A 56 8.16 -27.97 0.39
C GLY A 56 6.94 -27.60 -0.46
N TYR A 57 7.15 -26.86 -1.55
CA TYR A 57 6.06 -26.41 -2.43
C TYR A 57 5.88 -27.36 -3.62
N ALA A 58 4.64 -27.80 -3.86
CA ALA A 58 4.25 -28.53 -5.07
C ALA A 58 3.56 -27.59 -6.06
N LEU A 59 3.97 -27.62 -7.32
CA LEU A 59 3.32 -26.92 -8.43
C LEU A 59 2.32 -27.85 -9.12
N VAL A 60 1.11 -27.35 -9.37
CA VAL A 60 0.00 -28.09 -9.99
C VAL A 60 -0.53 -27.29 -11.18
N ASP A 61 -0.60 -27.90 -12.36
CA ASP A 61 -1.31 -27.33 -13.50
C ASP A 61 -2.83 -27.50 -13.32
N LEU A 62 -3.62 -26.46 -13.58
CA LEU A 62 -5.07 -26.47 -13.36
C LEU A 62 -5.87 -26.73 -14.65
N GLY A 63 -5.34 -27.56 -15.54
CA GLY A 63 -5.96 -27.84 -16.83
C GLY A 63 -5.76 -26.69 -17.81
N SER A 64 -4.58 -26.09 -17.78
CA SER A 64 -4.27 -24.93 -18.60
C SER A 64 -4.24 -25.27 -20.09
N ALA A 65 -4.52 -24.29 -20.95
CA ALA A 65 -4.59 -24.52 -22.40
C ALA A 65 -3.22 -24.90 -22.99
N ASN A 66 -2.15 -24.26 -22.51
CA ASN A 66 -0.78 -24.43 -23.03
C ASN A 66 0.13 -25.27 -22.13
N GLY A 67 -0.33 -25.69 -20.96
CA GLY A 67 0.44 -26.50 -20.00
C GLY A 67 1.45 -25.69 -19.18
N THR A 68 1.74 -26.19 -17.98
CA THR A 68 2.81 -25.72 -17.11
C THR A 68 4.06 -26.58 -17.30
N HIS A 69 5.24 -25.96 -17.33
CA HIS A 69 6.53 -26.66 -17.48
C HIS A 69 7.47 -26.35 -16.33
N VAL A 70 8.27 -27.34 -15.90
CA VAL A 70 9.37 -27.17 -14.93
C VAL A 70 10.64 -27.73 -15.55
N ASN A 71 11.70 -26.91 -15.59
CA ASN A 71 12.98 -27.21 -16.22
C ASN A 71 12.81 -27.74 -17.67
N GLY A 72 11.90 -27.12 -18.43
CA GLY A 72 11.57 -27.50 -19.80
C GLY A 72 10.63 -28.71 -19.96
N THR A 73 10.28 -29.41 -18.88
CA THR A 73 9.40 -30.59 -18.93
C THR A 73 7.98 -30.20 -18.56
N ARG A 74 6.98 -30.59 -19.36
CA ARG A 74 5.56 -30.36 -19.04
C ARG A 74 5.16 -31.19 -17.82
N ILE A 75 4.42 -30.58 -16.89
CA ILE A 75 3.98 -31.22 -15.65
C ILE A 75 2.46 -31.16 -15.50
N GLU A 76 1.92 -32.11 -14.75
CA GLU A 76 0.59 -31.99 -14.12
C GLU A 76 0.74 -31.61 -12.64
N ARG A 77 1.69 -32.26 -11.94
CA ARG A 77 2.10 -31.95 -10.58
C ARG A 77 3.58 -32.26 -10.37
N VAL A 78 4.30 -31.40 -9.65
CA VAL A 78 5.71 -31.64 -9.27
C VAL A 78 6.06 -30.92 -7.97
N THR A 79 6.88 -31.54 -7.12
CA THR A 79 7.49 -30.86 -5.95
C THR A 79 8.71 -30.08 -6.41
N LEU A 80 8.76 -28.79 -6.08
CA LEU A 80 9.83 -27.89 -6.50
C LEU A 80 11.05 -27.98 -5.58
N ALA A 81 12.23 -27.99 -6.19
CA ALA A 81 13.51 -27.80 -5.55
C ALA A 81 14.02 -26.37 -5.77
N SER A 82 14.80 -25.84 -4.82
CA SER A 82 15.42 -24.52 -4.98
C SER A 82 16.27 -24.48 -6.25
N GLY A 83 16.07 -23.45 -7.08
CA GLY A 83 16.69 -23.29 -8.39
C GLY A 83 15.80 -23.72 -9.55
N ASP A 84 14.69 -24.43 -9.31
CA ASP A 84 13.79 -24.86 -10.37
C ASP A 84 13.21 -23.67 -11.16
N VAL A 85 13.17 -23.85 -12.48
CA VAL A 85 12.63 -22.87 -13.43
C VAL A 85 11.26 -23.34 -13.90
N ILE A 86 10.24 -22.53 -13.63
CA ILE A 86 8.85 -22.75 -14.00
C ILE A 86 8.55 -21.90 -15.24
N THR A 87 8.03 -22.49 -16.30
CA THR A 87 7.60 -21.79 -17.51
C THR A 87 6.10 -21.94 -17.72
N VAL A 88 5.42 -20.81 -17.88
CA VAL A 88 3.97 -20.70 -18.05
C VAL A 88 3.69 -19.73 -19.20
N GLY A 89 3.31 -20.25 -20.36
CA GLY A 89 3.31 -19.45 -21.59
C GLY A 89 4.71 -18.93 -21.92
N ASP A 90 4.85 -17.62 -22.09
CA ASP A 90 6.09 -16.87 -22.29
C ASP A 90 6.69 -16.35 -20.96
N SER A 91 6.02 -16.60 -19.82
CA SER A 91 6.50 -16.18 -18.50
C SER A 91 7.43 -17.24 -17.87
N THR A 92 8.51 -16.79 -17.21
CA THR A 92 9.45 -17.67 -16.51
C THR A 92 9.60 -17.26 -15.04
N LEU A 93 9.44 -18.20 -14.11
CA LEU A 93 9.63 -18.00 -12.67
C LEU A 93 10.73 -18.93 -12.17
N ARG A 94 11.53 -18.46 -11.22
CA ARG A 94 12.52 -19.28 -10.50
C ARG A 94 12.05 -19.48 -9.06
N PHE A 95 12.06 -20.72 -8.59
CA PHE A 95 11.76 -21.05 -7.21
C PHE A 95 13.03 -21.02 -6.36
N GLU A 96 13.02 -20.30 -5.25
CA GLU A 96 14.16 -20.19 -4.35
C GLU A 96 13.75 -20.47 -2.90
N VAL A 97 14.43 -21.41 -2.25
CA VAL A 97 14.33 -21.59 -0.80
C VAL A 97 15.39 -20.68 -0.17
N SER A 98 14.96 -19.57 0.44
CA SER A 98 15.90 -18.55 0.91
C SER A 98 16.46 -18.87 2.30
N PRO A 99 17.79 -18.82 2.52
CA PRO A 99 18.32 -18.30 3.79
C PRO A 99 18.06 -16.78 3.86
N PRO A 100 18.01 -16.16 5.05
CA PRO A 100 17.77 -14.72 5.19
C PRO A 100 18.81 -13.92 4.41
N ARG A 101 18.35 -13.00 3.56
CA ARG A 101 19.20 -12.14 2.73
C ARG A 101 20.04 -11.24 3.65
N SER A 102 21.35 -11.25 3.49
CA SER A 102 22.20 -10.14 3.93
C SER A 102 21.86 -8.90 3.11
N GLU A 103 21.88 -7.72 3.75
CA GLU A 103 21.70 -6.44 3.07
C GLU A 103 22.63 -6.36 1.85
N PRO A 104 22.17 -5.86 0.69
CA PRO A 104 23.02 -5.79 -0.50
C PRO A 104 24.29 -4.99 -0.19
N GLU A 105 25.45 -5.58 -0.49
CA GLU A 105 26.73 -4.87 -0.42
C GLU A 105 26.75 -3.68 -1.39
N VAL A 106 27.46 -2.64 -1.00
CA VAL A 106 27.59 -1.38 -1.74
C VAL A 106 28.43 -1.61 -3.02
N THR A 107 27.79 -1.89 -4.15
CA THR A 107 28.48 -1.99 -5.46
C THR A 107 28.63 -0.61 -6.09
N ARG A 108 29.81 0.03 -6.14
CA ARG A 108 29.96 1.33 -6.84
C ARG A 108 29.44 1.26 -8.29
N ILE A 109 28.54 2.18 -8.65
CA ILE A 109 27.98 2.34 -10.01
C ILE A 109 28.61 3.60 -10.61
N ASP A 110 29.41 3.41 -11.66
CA ASP A 110 30.12 4.52 -12.32
C ASP A 110 29.66 4.71 -13.78
N SER A 111 28.73 3.87 -14.29
CA SER A 111 28.24 3.93 -15.67
C SER A 111 26.72 3.76 -15.81
N ALA A 112 26.17 4.17 -16.96
CA ALA A 112 24.76 3.94 -17.30
C ALA A 112 24.38 2.45 -17.36
N HIS A 113 25.35 1.57 -17.59
CA HIS A 113 25.16 0.12 -17.61
C HIS A 113 25.00 -0.46 -16.20
N ASP A 114 25.74 0.06 -15.22
CA ASP A 114 25.63 -0.39 -13.83
C ASP A 114 24.28 0.03 -13.20
N ILE A 115 23.74 1.18 -13.64
CA ILE A 115 22.39 1.63 -13.31
C ILE A 115 21.35 0.64 -13.84
N GLU A 116 21.52 0.22 -15.09
CA GLU A 116 20.68 -0.76 -15.77
C GLU A 116 20.64 -2.07 -14.96
N ALA A 117 21.82 -2.63 -14.67
CA ALA A 117 21.97 -3.87 -13.91
C ALA A 117 21.35 -3.80 -12.50
N THR A 118 21.47 -2.66 -11.81
CA THR A 118 20.97 -2.51 -10.43
C THR A 118 19.45 -2.32 -10.39
N LEU A 119 18.89 -1.57 -11.34
CA LEU A 119 17.43 -1.43 -11.45
C LEU A 119 16.77 -2.75 -11.89
N THR A 120 17.46 -3.62 -12.64
CA THR A 120 17.03 -5.01 -12.93
C THR A 120 16.85 -5.85 -11.66
N GLN A 121 17.71 -5.64 -10.67
CA GLN A 121 17.77 -6.45 -9.45
C GLN A 121 16.92 -5.87 -8.29
N ALA A 122 16.43 -4.63 -8.42
CA ALA A 122 15.62 -3.97 -7.41
C ALA A 122 14.17 -4.49 -7.42
N ALA A 123 13.93 -5.62 -6.76
CA ALA A 123 12.59 -6.15 -6.53
C ALA A 123 11.96 -5.50 -5.28
N ILE A 124 10.73 -4.99 -5.42
CA ILE A 124 9.90 -4.69 -4.25
C ILE A 124 9.24 -6.01 -3.84
N PRO A 125 9.52 -6.56 -2.65
CA PRO A 125 8.94 -7.83 -2.25
C PRO A 125 7.44 -7.71 -2.06
N MET A 126 6.69 -8.67 -2.60
CA MET A 126 5.28 -8.85 -2.27
C MET A 126 5.14 -10.02 -1.30
N THR A 127 4.46 -9.79 -0.17
CA THR A 127 4.13 -10.88 0.76
C THR A 127 2.81 -11.52 0.34
N LEU A 128 2.79 -12.84 0.15
CA LEU A 128 1.57 -13.58 -0.16
C LEU A 128 0.97 -14.15 1.12
N THR A 129 -0.13 -13.54 1.57
CA THR A 129 -0.87 -13.97 2.78
C THR A 129 -1.87 -15.06 2.40
N ASP A 130 -2.04 -16.09 3.24
CA ASP A 130 -3.13 -17.05 3.03
C ASP A 130 -4.48 -16.38 3.32
N THR A 131 -5.18 -16.00 2.27
CA THR A 131 -6.47 -15.33 2.39
C THR A 131 -7.62 -16.27 2.66
N ARG A 132 -7.44 -17.60 2.61
CA ARG A 132 -8.55 -18.57 2.71
C ARG A 132 -9.01 -18.83 4.15
N MET A 133 -8.14 -18.58 5.12
CA MET A 133 -8.44 -18.80 6.53
C MET A 133 -9.08 -17.56 7.16
N ALA A 134 -10.09 -17.81 7.99
CA ALA A 134 -10.67 -16.78 8.83
C ALA A 134 -9.63 -16.30 9.87
N ARG A 135 -9.55 -14.97 10.05
CA ARG A 135 -8.60 -14.35 10.96
C ARG A 135 -9.11 -13.01 11.48
N LEU A 136 -8.55 -12.60 12.62
CA LEU A 136 -8.68 -11.24 13.14
C LEU A 136 -7.39 -10.48 12.90
N ALA A 137 -7.50 -9.31 12.28
CA ALA A 137 -6.41 -8.34 12.27
C ALA A 137 -6.64 -7.31 13.38
N ILE A 138 -5.73 -7.26 14.34
CA ILE A 138 -5.88 -6.53 15.59
C ILE A 138 -4.93 -5.34 15.55
N HIS A 139 -5.47 -4.15 15.74
CA HIS A 139 -4.74 -2.91 15.83
C HIS A 139 -4.94 -2.28 17.22
N THR A 140 -3.83 -1.93 17.85
CA THR A 140 -3.76 -1.15 19.10
C THR A 140 -2.79 0.01 18.90
N PRO A 141 -2.78 1.02 19.79
CA PRO A 141 -1.78 2.09 19.73
C PRO A 141 -0.33 1.59 19.78
N ARG A 142 -0.08 0.40 20.34
CA ARG A 142 1.26 -0.17 20.52
C ARG A 142 1.68 -1.13 19.40
N LYS A 143 0.74 -1.83 18.79
CA LYS A 143 1.04 -2.91 17.82
C LYS A 143 -0.15 -3.23 16.93
N THR A 144 0.15 -3.68 15.71
CA THR A 144 -0.78 -4.38 14.82
C THR A 144 -0.29 -5.82 14.58
N TRP A 145 -1.20 -6.80 14.61
CA TRP A 145 -0.90 -8.21 14.32
C TRP A 145 -2.15 -8.96 13.86
N GLU A 146 -1.98 -10.19 13.38
CA GLU A 146 -3.09 -11.07 12.99
C GLU A 146 -3.13 -12.34 13.83
N VAL A 147 -4.34 -12.87 14.06
CA VAL A 147 -4.58 -14.15 14.75
C VAL A 147 -5.54 -14.99 13.90
N PRO A 148 -5.15 -16.20 13.47
CA PRO A 148 -6.05 -17.10 12.75
C PRO A 148 -7.12 -17.68 13.69
N LEU A 149 -8.35 -17.79 13.21
CA LEU A 149 -9.47 -18.35 13.96
C LEU A 149 -9.63 -19.84 13.63
N VAL A 150 -8.70 -20.65 14.15
CA VAL A 150 -8.62 -22.10 13.88
C VAL A 150 -9.36 -22.97 14.89
N ALA A 151 -9.59 -22.46 16.09
CA ALA A 151 -10.29 -23.18 17.16
C ALA A 151 -11.80 -22.92 17.08
N ASP A 152 -12.60 -23.91 17.54
CA ASP A 152 -14.06 -23.80 17.62
C ASP A 152 -14.51 -22.58 18.46
N ALA A 153 -13.66 -22.15 19.40
CA ALA A 153 -13.86 -20.92 20.13
C ALA A 153 -12.53 -20.25 20.50
N VAL A 154 -12.53 -18.92 20.46
CA VAL A 154 -11.39 -18.06 20.77
C VAL A 154 -11.85 -17.00 21.78
N THR A 155 -11.13 -16.88 22.89
CA THR A 155 -11.41 -15.91 23.96
C THR A 155 -10.55 -14.66 23.81
N LEU A 156 -11.15 -13.50 24.07
CA LEU A 156 -10.48 -12.19 24.03
C LEU A 156 -10.56 -11.54 25.40
N GLY A 157 -9.44 -11.01 25.89
CA GLY A 157 -9.42 -10.35 27.19
C GLY A 157 -8.03 -9.91 27.65
N ARG A 158 -7.98 -9.17 28.75
CA ARG A 158 -6.72 -8.74 29.37
C ARG A 158 -6.08 -9.77 30.30
N ASP A 159 -6.68 -10.94 30.44
CA ASP A 159 -6.03 -12.06 31.12
C ASP A 159 -5.00 -12.67 30.15
N PRO A 160 -3.71 -12.81 30.52
CA PRO A 160 -2.70 -13.47 29.68
C PRO A 160 -3.07 -14.91 29.29
N GLY A 161 -4.00 -15.55 30.00
CA GLY A 161 -4.56 -16.86 29.63
C GLY A 161 -5.63 -16.83 28.54
N SER A 162 -6.02 -15.65 28.02
CA SER A 162 -6.94 -15.53 26.89
C SER A 162 -6.22 -15.86 25.58
N ASP A 163 -6.90 -16.51 24.64
CA ASP A 163 -6.33 -16.86 23.34
C ASP A 163 -5.86 -15.61 22.57
N ILE A 164 -6.61 -14.51 22.70
CA ILE A 164 -6.24 -13.18 22.24
C ILE A 164 -6.09 -12.27 23.46
N PHE A 165 -4.83 -12.07 23.85
CA PHE A 165 -4.46 -11.16 24.92
C PHE A 165 -4.50 -9.69 24.46
N LEU A 166 -5.28 -8.87 25.16
CA LEU A 166 -5.40 -7.43 24.96
C LEU A 166 -4.93 -6.70 26.21
N ASP A 167 -3.70 -6.18 26.18
CA ASP A 167 -3.11 -5.42 27.30
C ASP A 167 -3.72 -4.01 27.39
N ASP A 168 -4.90 -3.92 28.00
CA ASP A 168 -5.59 -2.66 28.24
C ASP A 168 -6.43 -2.76 29.54
N PRO A 169 -6.26 -1.84 30.50
CA PRO A 169 -7.04 -1.83 31.74
C PRO A 169 -8.55 -1.68 31.53
N LYS A 170 -9.00 -1.11 30.41
CA LYS A 170 -10.42 -1.02 30.03
C LYS A 170 -10.98 -2.35 29.53
N VAL A 171 -10.15 -3.35 29.27
CA VAL A 171 -10.60 -4.66 28.82
C VAL A 171 -10.86 -5.56 30.04
N SER A 172 -11.95 -6.31 30.05
CA SER A 172 -12.22 -7.29 31.11
C SER A 172 -11.28 -8.49 31.00
N ARG A 173 -11.02 -9.21 32.10
CA ARG A 173 -10.10 -10.37 32.10
C ARG A 173 -10.48 -11.39 31.02
N ARG A 174 -11.77 -11.75 30.96
CA ARG A 174 -12.41 -12.43 29.83
C ARG A 174 -13.48 -11.48 29.33
N HIS A 175 -13.25 -10.84 28.20
CA HIS A 175 -14.08 -9.75 27.70
C HIS A 175 -15.12 -10.26 26.71
N ALA A 176 -14.67 -11.00 25.70
CA ALA A 176 -15.52 -11.51 24.64
C ALA A 176 -15.05 -12.91 24.22
N ARG A 177 -15.90 -13.61 23.48
CA ARG A 177 -15.61 -14.91 22.87
C ARG A 177 -16.13 -14.93 21.45
N ILE A 178 -15.34 -15.45 20.53
CA ILE A 178 -15.77 -15.77 19.17
C ILE A 178 -15.94 -17.28 19.09
N GLU A 179 -17.09 -17.73 18.63
CA GLU A 179 -17.40 -19.15 18.43
C GLU A 179 -17.70 -19.42 16.97
N GLN A 180 -17.12 -20.48 16.42
CA GLN A 180 -17.48 -20.97 15.10
C GLN A 180 -18.67 -21.92 15.21
N ARG A 181 -19.77 -21.61 14.52
CA ARG A 181 -20.97 -22.47 14.44
C ARG A 181 -21.44 -22.57 13.01
N SER A 182 -21.50 -23.79 12.48
CA SER A 182 -21.97 -24.06 11.11
C SER A 182 -21.27 -23.20 10.04
N GLY A 183 -19.96 -22.98 10.19
CA GLY A 183 -19.16 -22.16 9.28
C GLY A 183 -19.27 -20.64 9.49
N LEU A 184 -20.15 -20.17 10.40
CA LEU A 184 -20.29 -18.77 10.77
C LEU A 184 -19.49 -18.47 12.05
N PHE A 185 -19.01 -17.24 12.19
CA PHE A 185 -18.33 -16.77 13.38
C PHE A 185 -19.25 -15.87 14.18
N ILE A 186 -19.51 -16.22 15.44
CA ILE A 186 -20.40 -15.49 16.34
C ILE A 186 -19.57 -14.88 17.45
N LEU A 187 -19.55 -13.55 17.53
CA LEU A 187 -18.95 -12.81 18.62
C LEU A 187 -19.97 -12.63 19.75
N ARG A 188 -19.58 -12.93 20.99
CA ARG A 188 -20.37 -12.71 22.21
C ARG A 188 -19.57 -11.91 23.21
N ASP A 189 -20.16 -10.86 23.75
CA ASP A 189 -19.64 -10.19 24.95
C ASP A 189 -19.91 -11.06 26.19
N LEU A 190 -18.96 -11.13 27.12
CA LEU A 190 -19.03 -11.99 28.30
C LEU A 190 -19.42 -11.23 29.58
N GLY A 191 -20.23 -10.18 29.44
CA GLY A 191 -20.58 -9.30 30.56
C GLY A 191 -19.44 -8.37 30.92
N SER A 192 -18.77 -7.82 29.90
CA SER A 192 -17.62 -6.96 30.06
C SER A 192 -17.99 -5.62 30.68
N ALA A 193 -17.08 -5.03 31.47
CA ALA A 193 -17.35 -3.76 32.16
C ALA A 193 -17.51 -2.55 31.22
N ASN A 194 -16.88 -2.56 30.04
CA ASN A 194 -16.85 -1.43 29.10
C ASN A 194 -17.49 -1.74 27.75
N GLY A 195 -18.06 -2.94 27.60
CA GLY A 195 -18.77 -3.40 26.41
C GLY A 195 -17.88 -3.71 25.20
N THR A 196 -18.46 -4.48 24.28
CA THR A 196 -17.92 -4.78 22.95
C THR A 196 -18.71 -3.97 21.91
N TRP A 197 -18.02 -3.35 20.95
CA TRP A 197 -18.66 -2.37 20.06
C TRP A 197 -18.40 -2.65 18.57
N LEU A 198 -19.34 -2.28 17.71
CA LEU A 198 -19.16 -2.19 16.26
C LEU A 198 -19.66 -0.82 15.79
N GLY A 199 -18.75 0.03 15.33
CA GLY A 199 -19.05 1.46 15.18
C GLY A 199 -19.49 2.04 16.53
N GLU A 200 -20.69 2.65 16.57
CA GLU A 200 -21.30 3.20 17.79
C GLU A 200 -22.22 2.20 18.50
N ARG A 201 -22.45 1.01 17.92
CA ARG A 201 -23.41 0.03 18.45
C ARG A 201 -22.76 -0.91 19.46
N HIS A 202 -23.38 -1.04 20.63
CA HIS A 202 -23.04 -2.08 21.60
C HIS A 202 -23.46 -3.46 21.10
N ILE A 203 -22.60 -4.45 21.30
CA ILE A 203 -22.76 -5.83 20.84
C ILE A 203 -22.83 -6.75 22.05
N GLU A 204 -23.97 -7.40 22.24
CA GLU A 204 -24.08 -8.56 23.14
C GLU A 204 -23.75 -9.85 22.40
N GLU A 205 -24.33 -10.02 21.21
CA GLU A 205 -24.08 -11.11 20.28
C GLU A 205 -24.15 -10.59 18.84
N ARG A 206 -23.24 -11.03 17.97
CA ARG A 206 -23.26 -10.72 16.54
C ARG A 206 -22.63 -11.84 15.70
N THR A 207 -23.31 -12.25 14.64
CA THR A 207 -22.69 -13.00 13.54
C THR A 207 -21.80 -12.05 12.75
N LEU A 208 -20.49 -12.31 12.79
CA LEU A 208 -19.49 -11.46 12.16
C LEU A 208 -19.60 -11.48 10.64
N GLN A 209 -19.54 -10.30 10.05
CA GLN A 209 -19.49 -10.10 8.60
C GLN A 209 -18.09 -9.64 8.18
N GLY A 210 -17.68 -9.98 6.96
CA GLY A 210 -16.37 -9.58 6.46
C GLY A 210 -16.19 -8.07 6.46
N GLY A 211 -15.09 -7.61 7.06
CA GLY A 211 -14.80 -6.19 7.22
C GLY A 211 -15.40 -5.53 8.47
N ASP A 212 -16.17 -6.26 9.29
CA ASP A 212 -16.61 -5.76 10.60
C ASP A 212 -15.39 -5.33 11.43
N VAL A 213 -15.45 -4.11 12.00
CA VAL A 213 -14.41 -3.53 12.86
C VAL A 213 -14.90 -3.46 14.30
N ILE A 214 -14.53 -4.45 15.10
CA ILE A 214 -14.94 -4.58 16.50
C ILE A 214 -14.01 -3.74 17.37
N ARG A 215 -14.56 -2.97 18.31
CA ARG A 215 -13.78 -2.20 19.28
C ARG A 215 -13.96 -2.75 20.69
N ILE A 216 -12.84 -3.05 21.34
CA ILE A 216 -12.74 -3.53 22.72
C ILE A 216 -11.62 -2.72 23.41
N GLY A 217 -11.97 -1.83 24.35
CA GLY A 217 -11.00 -0.87 24.89
C GLY A 217 -10.42 0.02 23.78
N GLU A 218 -9.10 0.07 23.68
CA GLU A 218 -8.33 0.73 22.60
C GLU A 218 -8.06 -0.17 21.39
N ALA A 219 -8.39 -1.46 21.48
CA ALA A 219 -8.18 -2.40 20.38
C ALA A 219 -9.29 -2.30 19.34
N HIS A 220 -8.87 -2.26 18.07
CA HIS A 220 -9.74 -2.40 16.90
C HIS A 220 -9.42 -3.73 16.21
N LEU A 221 -10.42 -4.60 16.07
CA LEU A 221 -10.28 -5.95 15.55
C LEU A 221 -11.09 -6.06 14.26
N VAL A 222 -10.40 -6.24 13.14
CA VAL A 222 -11.02 -6.39 11.82
C VAL A 222 -11.21 -7.88 11.54
N PHE A 223 -12.45 -8.30 11.35
CA PHE A 223 -12.77 -9.67 10.98
C PHE A 223 -12.60 -9.91 9.47
N LYS A 224 -11.76 -10.90 9.14
CA LYS A 224 -11.48 -11.34 7.77
C LYS A 224 -11.93 -12.79 7.65
N PRO A 225 -13.05 -13.10 6.97
CA PRO A 225 -13.71 -14.42 7.02
C PRO A 225 -12.95 -15.52 6.27
N GLY A 226 -11.94 -15.15 5.49
CA GLY A 226 -11.31 -16.05 4.55
C GLY A 226 -12.02 -16.04 3.20
N PHE A 227 -11.27 -16.11 2.10
CA PHE A 227 -11.78 -16.18 0.73
C PHE A 227 -10.74 -16.78 -0.23
N SER A 228 -11.21 -17.39 -1.31
CA SER A 228 -10.39 -17.78 -2.45
C SER A 228 -10.29 -16.65 -3.47
N SER A 229 -9.28 -16.70 -4.35
CA SER A 229 -9.11 -15.77 -5.48
C SER A 229 -10.40 -15.58 -6.30
N ASP A 230 -11.16 -16.65 -6.53
CA ASP A 230 -12.39 -16.59 -7.34
C ASP A 230 -13.43 -15.64 -6.74
N ALA A 231 -13.48 -15.55 -5.41
CA ALA A 231 -14.35 -14.65 -4.67
C ALA A 231 -13.98 -13.16 -4.85
N LEU A 232 -12.87 -12.82 -5.51
CA LEU A 232 -12.52 -11.44 -5.88
C LEU A 232 -13.23 -10.93 -7.13
N THR A 233 -13.91 -11.83 -7.86
CA THR A 233 -14.62 -11.50 -9.10
C THR A 233 -16.13 -11.38 -8.88
N LEU A 234 -16.85 -10.79 -9.84
CA LEU A 234 -18.31 -10.73 -9.89
C LEU A 234 -18.95 -11.87 -10.71
N VAL A 235 -18.23 -12.97 -11.00
CA VAL A 235 -18.69 -14.02 -11.92
C VAL A 235 -20.06 -14.61 -11.52
N ASP A 236 -20.36 -14.68 -10.22
CA ASP A 236 -21.62 -15.23 -9.71
C ASP A 236 -22.72 -14.18 -9.47
N VAL A 237 -22.47 -12.91 -9.80
CA VAL A 237 -23.43 -11.81 -9.56
C VAL A 237 -24.11 -11.41 -10.86
N PRO A 238 -25.45 -11.43 -10.96
CA PRO A 238 -26.15 -11.02 -12.18
C PRO A 238 -25.81 -9.57 -12.55
N ALA A 239 -25.38 -9.33 -13.81
CA ALA A 239 -24.94 -8.01 -14.28
C ALA A 239 -25.98 -6.88 -14.13
N ARG A 240 -27.29 -7.22 -14.06
CA ARG A 240 -28.37 -6.25 -13.83
C ARG A 240 -28.57 -5.85 -12.35
N ALA A 241 -27.88 -6.51 -11.41
CA ALA A 241 -28.09 -6.37 -9.97
C ALA A 241 -26.99 -5.58 -9.25
N VAL A 242 -25.95 -5.13 -9.97
CA VAL A 242 -24.82 -4.40 -9.39
C VAL A 242 -24.89 -2.94 -9.80
N THR A 243 -25.18 -2.08 -8.85
CA THR A 243 -25.02 -0.62 -8.98
C THR A 243 -23.85 -0.20 -8.11
N HIS A 244 -22.69 0.07 -8.70
CA HIS A 244 -21.53 0.61 -7.99
C HIS A 244 -21.59 2.16 -7.98
N PRO A 245 -21.12 2.83 -6.92
CA PRO A 245 -20.87 4.26 -7.00
C PRO A 245 -19.73 4.55 -8.00
N PRO A 246 -19.76 5.67 -8.74
CA PRO A 246 -18.62 6.08 -9.56
C PRO A 246 -17.36 6.21 -8.71
N VAL A 247 -16.22 5.78 -9.24
CA VAL A 247 -14.94 5.75 -8.53
C VAL A 247 -13.94 6.71 -9.15
N VAL A 248 -13.28 7.51 -8.32
CA VAL A 248 -12.07 8.22 -8.70
C VAL A 248 -10.88 7.53 -8.06
N PHE A 249 -9.93 7.08 -8.88
CA PHE A 249 -8.65 6.57 -8.41
C PHE A 249 -7.58 7.65 -8.48
N ILE A 250 -6.85 7.86 -7.37
CA ILE A 250 -5.81 8.88 -7.24
C ILE A 250 -4.50 8.22 -6.78
N PRO A 251 -3.44 8.24 -7.61
CA PRO A 251 -2.18 7.59 -7.27
C PRO A 251 -1.37 8.43 -6.26
N GLY A 252 -0.24 7.87 -5.82
CA GLY A 252 0.70 8.54 -4.93
C GLY A 252 1.75 9.39 -5.63
N LEU A 253 2.77 9.80 -4.85
CA LEU A 253 3.97 10.45 -5.36
C LEU A 253 4.57 9.59 -6.47
N THR A 254 5.03 10.23 -7.55
CA THR A 254 5.55 9.56 -8.75
C THR A 254 4.56 8.65 -9.48
N GLY A 255 3.26 8.69 -9.15
CA GLY A 255 2.27 7.77 -9.72
C GLY A 255 1.57 8.25 -10.99
N SER A 256 1.88 9.46 -11.44
CA SER A 256 1.36 10.06 -12.68
C SER A 256 2.48 10.33 -13.66
N GLU A 257 2.19 10.13 -14.94
CA GLU A 257 3.11 10.46 -16.02
C GLU A 257 3.35 11.97 -16.08
N LEU A 258 4.60 12.37 -16.34
CA LEU A 258 4.99 13.76 -16.54
C LEU A 258 5.55 13.93 -17.95
N TRP A 259 5.12 14.99 -18.62
CA TRP A 259 5.41 15.25 -20.03
C TRP A 259 5.96 16.65 -20.23
N LEU A 260 7.05 16.77 -20.98
CA LEU A 260 7.63 18.03 -21.44
C LEU A 260 7.31 18.19 -22.94
N GLY A 261 6.31 19.01 -23.27
CA GLY A 261 5.80 19.09 -24.64
C GLY A 261 5.28 17.73 -25.12
N ASN A 262 6.00 17.09 -26.05
CA ASN A 262 5.65 15.76 -26.56
C ASN A 262 6.53 14.63 -25.99
N GLU A 263 7.49 14.94 -25.12
CA GLU A 263 8.38 13.96 -24.52
C GLU A 263 7.86 13.53 -23.14
N ARG A 264 7.66 12.22 -22.93
CA ARG A 264 7.32 11.66 -21.60
C ARG A 264 8.59 11.58 -20.75
N VAL A 265 8.77 12.54 -19.84
CA VAL A 265 9.94 12.62 -18.95
C VAL A 265 9.81 11.71 -17.72
N TRP A 266 8.58 11.41 -17.27
CA TRP A 266 8.29 10.41 -16.24
C TRP A 266 7.23 9.44 -16.76
N PRO A 267 7.39 8.10 -16.64
CA PRO A 267 8.30 7.38 -15.75
C PRO A 267 9.58 6.87 -16.41
N ASN A 268 10.54 7.76 -16.70
CA ASN A 268 11.82 7.41 -17.26
C ASN A 268 12.91 7.54 -16.18
N PRO A 269 13.27 6.46 -15.45
CA PRO A 269 14.24 6.53 -14.36
C PRO A 269 15.64 6.91 -14.86
N ARG A 270 15.98 6.56 -16.11
CA ARG A 270 17.23 7.01 -16.73
C ARG A 270 17.27 8.53 -16.84
N LEU A 271 16.18 9.20 -17.23
CA LEU A 271 16.13 10.66 -17.26
C LEU A 271 16.22 11.25 -15.85
N LEU A 272 15.55 10.65 -14.86
CA LEU A 272 15.67 11.09 -13.47
C LEU A 272 17.12 11.04 -12.97
N LEU A 273 17.87 10.01 -13.34
CA LEU A 273 19.26 9.82 -12.89
C LEU A 273 20.27 10.65 -13.69
N THR A 274 20.12 10.69 -15.02
CA THR A 274 21.08 11.37 -15.91
C THR A 274 20.83 12.87 -16.03
N ARG A 275 19.56 13.29 -15.98
CA ARG A 275 19.09 14.66 -16.15
C ARG A 275 18.05 15.07 -15.08
N PRO A 276 18.33 14.89 -13.78
CA PRO A 276 17.41 15.23 -12.70
C PRO A 276 16.93 16.69 -12.77
N GLU A 277 17.74 17.62 -13.27
CA GLU A 277 17.40 19.05 -13.40
C GLU A 277 16.14 19.31 -14.24
N LEU A 278 15.78 18.41 -15.17
CA LEU A 278 14.53 18.51 -15.95
C LEU A 278 13.29 18.46 -15.05
N PHE A 279 13.38 17.79 -13.90
CA PHE A 279 12.26 17.61 -12.99
C PHE A 279 12.10 18.77 -12.02
N ARG A 280 13.05 19.71 -11.96
CA ARG A 280 13.00 20.87 -11.06
C ARG A 280 11.69 21.65 -11.26
N LEU A 281 10.97 21.91 -10.16
CA LEU A 281 9.76 22.71 -10.23
C LEU A 281 10.13 24.20 -10.15
N THR A 282 9.87 24.91 -11.24
CA THR A 282 10.05 26.35 -11.42
C THR A 282 8.73 27.02 -11.81
N ALA A 283 8.63 28.35 -11.67
CA ALA A 283 7.42 29.10 -12.02
C ALA A 283 6.99 28.96 -13.50
N ASN A 284 7.93 28.66 -14.41
CA ASN A 284 7.70 28.51 -15.85
C ASN A 284 7.86 27.06 -16.33
N THR A 285 7.66 26.07 -15.46
CA THR A 285 7.95 24.68 -15.82
C THR A 285 6.99 24.17 -16.91
N PRO A 286 7.49 23.76 -18.09
CA PRO A 286 6.66 23.27 -19.20
C PRO A 286 6.23 21.80 -19.05
N ILE A 287 6.22 21.28 -17.81
CA ILE A 287 5.89 19.88 -17.54
C ILE A 287 4.43 19.77 -17.11
N GLU A 288 3.73 18.85 -17.75
CA GLU A 288 2.31 18.57 -17.52
C GLU A 288 2.09 17.11 -17.11
N ALA A 289 1.09 16.87 -16.27
CA ALA A 289 0.61 15.53 -15.99
C ALA A 289 -0.52 15.14 -16.96
N ARG A 290 -0.45 13.94 -17.56
CA ARG A 290 -1.42 13.47 -18.57
C ARG A 290 -2.22 12.22 -18.20
N GLY A 291 -1.88 11.57 -17.08
CA GLY A 291 -2.57 10.37 -16.61
C GLY A 291 -1.78 9.65 -15.54
N ILE A 292 -2.35 8.55 -15.03
CA ILE A 292 -1.63 7.65 -14.12
C ILE A 292 -0.60 6.81 -14.90
N ILE A 293 0.44 6.35 -14.23
CA ILE A 293 1.39 5.44 -14.84
C ILE A 293 0.75 4.08 -15.04
N ARG A 294 0.67 3.65 -16.31
CA ARG A 294 0.23 2.30 -16.68
C ARG A 294 1.37 1.29 -16.61
N GLU A 295 2.52 1.66 -17.15
CA GLU A 295 3.76 0.88 -17.17
C GLU A 295 4.96 1.81 -16.92
N LEU A 296 5.91 1.35 -16.13
CA LEU A 296 7.21 1.97 -15.91
C LEU A 296 8.25 1.17 -16.69
N VAL A 297 8.74 1.74 -17.79
CA VAL A 297 9.82 1.13 -18.59
C VAL A 297 11.14 1.61 -17.99
N ILE A 298 11.83 0.73 -17.25
CA ILE A 298 13.13 1.07 -16.66
C ILE A 298 14.22 0.97 -17.74
N VAL A 299 14.13 -0.04 -18.61
CA VAL A 299 15.09 -0.28 -19.68
C VAL A 299 14.33 -0.59 -20.97
N PRO A 300 14.53 0.17 -22.05
CA PRO A 300 13.83 -0.06 -23.31
C PRO A 300 14.03 -1.48 -23.80
N ASN A 301 12.93 -2.20 -24.06
CA ASN A 301 12.89 -3.60 -24.54
C ASN A 301 13.47 -4.66 -23.59
N LEU A 302 14.01 -4.24 -22.45
CA LEU A 302 14.29 -5.07 -21.30
C LEU A 302 13.17 -4.70 -20.30
N ILE A 303 13.40 -3.94 -19.24
CA ILE A 303 12.54 -3.88 -18.04
C ILE A 303 11.24 -3.04 -18.16
N LYS A 304 10.13 -3.61 -17.68
CA LYS A 304 8.78 -3.02 -17.53
C LYS A 304 8.14 -3.42 -16.18
N ILE A 305 7.79 -2.44 -15.36
CA ILE A 305 6.99 -2.59 -14.12
C ILE A 305 5.56 -2.12 -14.37
N GLU A 306 4.57 -2.94 -14.01
CA GLU A 306 3.19 -2.48 -13.94
C GLU A 306 2.96 -1.75 -12.62
N ALA A 307 2.82 -0.43 -12.69
CA ALA A 307 2.64 0.43 -11.51
C ALA A 307 1.17 0.48 -11.08
N TYR A 308 0.48 1.60 -11.30
CA TYR A 308 -0.88 1.82 -10.83
C TYR A 308 -1.98 1.25 -11.74
N SER A 309 -1.64 0.72 -12.92
CA SER A 309 -2.64 0.08 -13.81
C SER A 309 -3.39 -1.07 -13.16
N ARG A 310 -2.71 -1.87 -12.31
CA ARG A 310 -3.27 -3.11 -11.76
C ARG A 310 -4.53 -2.92 -10.91
N ILE A 311 -4.68 -1.79 -10.22
CA ILE A 311 -5.93 -1.52 -9.47
C ILE A 311 -7.06 -1.14 -10.43
N GLY A 312 -6.79 -0.30 -11.43
CA GLY A 312 -7.78 0.03 -12.45
C GLY A 312 -8.23 -1.20 -13.24
N ASP A 313 -7.29 -2.10 -13.56
CA ASP A 313 -7.59 -3.36 -14.24
C ASP A 313 -8.40 -4.32 -13.36
N TYR A 314 -8.15 -4.35 -12.06
CA TYR A 314 -9.00 -5.09 -11.13
C TYR A 314 -10.43 -4.53 -11.09
N LEU A 315 -10.58 -3.20 -10.98
CA LEU A 315 -11.89 -2.55 -10.98
C LEU A 315 -12.67 -2.83 -12.28
N GLU A 316 -11.99 -2.78 -13.43
CA GLU A 316 -12.60 -3.04 -14.74
C GLU A 316 -12.89 -4.53 -14.97
N GLU A 317 -11.88 -5.39 -14.88
CA GLU A 317 -12.00 -6.82 -15.22
C GLU A 317 -12.78 -7.64 -14.18
N SER A 318 -12.66 -7.29 -12.89
CA SER A 318 -13.23 -8.10 -11.80
C SER A 318 -14.48 -7.48 -11.19
N LEU A 319 -14.59 -6.14 -11.16
CA LEU A 319 -15.72 -5.43 -10.56
C LEU A 319 -16.63 -4.71 -11.57
N GLY A 320 -16.35 -4.80 -12.87
CA GLY A 320 -17.25 -4.34 -13.93
C GLY A 320 -17.32 -2.81 -14.14
N TYR A 321 -16.34 -2.06 -13.63
CA TYR A 321 -16.20 -0.64 -13.93
C TYR A 321 -15.77 -0.40 -15.39
N GLU A 322 -16.09 0.78 -15.92
CA GLU A 322 -15.71 1.24 -17.25
C GLU A 322 -14.95 2.58 -17.14
N ARG A 323 -13.68 2.59 -17.59
CA ARG A 323 -12.85 3.81 -17.59
C ARG A 323 -13.50 4.93 -18.40
N GLY A 324 -13.51 6.13 -17.81
CA GLY A 324 -14.12 7.33 -18.38
C GLY A 324 -15.63 7.43 -18.19
N LYS A 325 -16.32 6.34 -17.82
CA LYS A 325 -17.76 6.31 -17.58
C LYS A 325 -18.09 6.36 -16.10
N ASP A 326 -17.67 5.36 -15.34
CA ASP A 326 -17.88 5.26 -13.88
C ASP A 326 -16.57 4.99 -13.12
N LEU A 327 -15.44 4.93 -13.82
CA LEU A 327 -14.08 4.97 -13.26
C LEU A 327 -13.24 6.11 -13.85
N LEU A 328 -12.79 7.04 -13.00
CA LEU A 328 -11.87 8.13 -13.36
C LEU A 328 -10.49 7.88 -12.74
N GLU A 329 -9.48 7.69 -13.57
CA GLU A 329 -8.07 7.63 -13.15
C GLU A 329 -7.46 9.04 -13.17
N PHE A 330 -7.33 9.67 -12.01
CA PHE A 330 -6.89 11.06 -11.90
C PHE A 330 -5.36 11.17 -11.76
N GLY A 331 -4.69 11.49 -12.87
CA GLY A 331 -3.27 11.86 -12.88
C GLY A 331 -3.04 13.33 -12.53
N TYR A 332 -1.98 13.62 -11.78
CA TYR A 332 -1.63 14.99 -11.37
C TYR A 332 -0.11 15.20 -11.29
N ASP A 333 0.34 16.45 -11.32
CA ASP A 333 1.76 16.76 -11.14
C ASP A 333 2.11 16.60 -9.65
N TRP A 334 2.72 15.47 -9.32
CA TRP A 334 3.02 15.09 -7.95
C TRP A 334 4.14 15.92 -7.31
N ARG A 335 4.80 16.81 -8.05
CA ARG A 335 5.83 17.73 -7.55
C ARG A 335 5.23 18.98 -6.92
N GLN A 336 4.06 19.41 -7.42
CA GLN A 336 3.47 20.69 -7.08
C GLN A 336 2.78 20.67 -5.70
N ASP A 337 2.36 21.84 -5.24
CA ASP A 337 1.55 21.99 -4.03
C ASP A 337 0.29 21.12 -4.08
N VAL A 338 0.05 20.34 -3.02
CA VAL A 338 -1.13 19.48 -2.83
C VAL A 338 -2.44 20.24 -3.06
N ARG A 339 -2.49 21.53 -2.69
CA ARG A 339 -3.66 22.39 -2.86
C ARG A 339 -4.01 22.61 -4.33
N VAL A 340 -3.00 22.81 -5.17
CA VAL A 340 -3.17 22.94 -6.62
C VAL A 340 -3.66 21.62 -7.23
N SER A 341 -3.11 20.50 -6.77
CA SER A 341 -3.56 19.16 -7.20
C SER A 341 -5.02 18.89 -6.79
N ALA A 342 -5.42 19.30 -5.59
CA ALA A 342 -6.78 19.15 -5.09
C ALA A 342 -7.79 20.05 -5.82
N GLN A 343 -7.39 21.28 -6.21
CA GLN A 343 -8.21 22.15 -7.07
C GLN A 343 -8.42 21.54 -8.46
N ARG A 344 -7.39 20.90 -9.03
CA ARG A 344 -7.51 20.17 -10.29
C ARG A 344 -8.42 18.95 -10.16
N LEU A 345 -8.34 18.24 -9.03
CA LEU A 345 -9.25 17.14 -8.72
C LEU A 345 -10.70 17.62 -8.65
N ALA A 346 -10.96 18.72 -7.93
CA ALA A 346 -12.28 19.32 -7.84
C ALA A 346 -12.86 19.60 -9.23
N LYS A 347 -12.07 20.28 -10.08
CA LYS A 347 -12.46 20.58 -11.47
C LYS A 347 -12.73 19.32 -12.29
N ALA A 348 -11.89 18.28 -12.15
CA ALA A 348 -12.07 17.03 -12.88
C ALA A 348 -13.38 16.33 -12.48
N ILE A 349 -13.69 16.26 -11.18
CA ILE A 349 -14.93 15.67 -10.67
C ILE A 349 -16.16 16.48 -11.14
N ASP A 350 -16.11 17.81 -11.05
CA ASP A 350 -17.22 18.67 -11.50
C ASP A 350 -17.50 18.55 -13.00
N GLN A 351 -16.48 18.26 -13.81
CA GLN A 351 -16.61 18.07 -15.26
C GLN A 351 -17.02 16.65 -15.67
N TRP A 352 -16.80 15.64 -14.82
CA TRP A 352 -16.95 14.23 -15.18
C TRP A 352 -18.42 13.79 -15.41
N SER A 353 -19.41 14.61 -15.04
CA SER A 353 -20.84 14.39 -15.36
C SER A 353 -21.37 13.01 -14.90
N VAL A 354 -21.02 12.58 -13.69
CA VAL A 354 -21.54 11.36 -13.04
C VAL A 354 -22.50 11.69 -11.89
N THR A 355 -23.38 10.76 -11.56
CA THR A 355 -24.30 10.92 -10.42
C THR A 355 -23.54 10.78 -9.10
N ALA A 356 -23.51 11.86 -8.32
CA ALA A 356 -22.99 11.85 -6.96
C ALA A 356 -23.85 10.95 -6.02
N PRO A 357 -23.29 10.45 -4.91
CA PRO A 357 -21.92 10.63 -4.47
C PRO A 357 -20.91 9.71 -5.18
N VAL A 358 -19.70 10.22 -5.42
CA VAL A 358 -18.56 9.42 -5.87
C VAL A 358 -17.79 8.80 -4.69
N THR A 359 -17.10 7.70 -4.94
CA THR A 359 -16.12 7.12 -4.01
C THR A 359 -14.71 7.46 -4.48
N ILE A 360 -13.84 7.93 -3.59
CA ILE A 360 -12.43 8.15 -3.92
C ILE A 360 -11.58 7.03 -3.33
N ILE A 361 -10.78 6.40 -4.18
CA ILE A 361 -9.72 5.47 -3.81
C ILE A 361 -8.40 6.18 -4.02
N ALA A 362 -7.65 6.42 -2.94
CA ALA A 362 -6.43 7.19 -2.99
C ALA A 362 -5.26 6.41 -2.37
N HIS A 363 -4.09 6.51 -2.98
CA HIS A 363 -2.86 5.90 -2.48
C HIS A 363 -1.81 6.95 -2.08
N SER A 364 -1.12 6.75 -0.96
CA SER A 364 0.06 7.54 -0.55
C SER A 364 -0.23 9.06 -0.59
N LEU A 365 0.56 9.87 -1.30
CA LEU A 365 0.32 11.33 -1.45
C LEU A 365 -1.10 11.67 -1.96
N GLY A 366 -1.70 10.82 -2.79
CA GLY A 366 -3.06 10.99 -3.27
C GLY A 366 -4.09 11.08 -2.13
N CYS A 367 -3.80 10.48 -0.98
CA CYS A 367 -4.65 10.59 0.20
C CYS A 367 -4.73 12.04 0.71
N LEU A 368 -3.62 12.79 0.71
CA LEU A 368 -3.61 14.19 1.12
C LEU A 368 -4.31 15.08 0.09
N VAL A 369 -4.14 14.81 -1.22
CA VAL A 369 -4.89 15.50 -2.29
C VAL A 369 -6.40 15.32 -2.09
N SER A 370 -6.83 14.09 -1.81
CA SER A 370 -8.23 13.73 -1.59
C SER A 370 -8.81 14.39 -0.35
N ARG A 371 -8.06 14.35 0.75
CA ARG A 371 -8.46 14.98 2.01
C ARG A 371 -8.57 16.48 1.89
N TYR A 372 -7.61 17.13 1.22
CA TYR A 372 -7.69 18.57 1.02
C TYR A 372 -8.92 18.96 0.20
N TYR A 373 -9.21 18.23 -0.88
CA TYR A 373 -10.43 18.45 -1.67
C TYR A 373 -11.70 18.34 -0.81
N VAL A 374 -11.85 17.22 -0.09
CA VAL A 374 -13.04 16.97 0.75
C VAL A 374 -13.16 17.97 1.91
N GLN A 375 -12.05 18.29 2.58
CA GLN A 375 -12.08 19.09 3.79
C GLN A 375 -12.11 20.60 3.51
N CYS A 376 -11.39 21.05 2.48
CA CYS A 376 -11.09 22.48 2.27
C CYS A 376 -11.78 23.06 1.04
N LEU A 377 -12.14 22.25 0.05
CA LEU A 377 -12.68 22.71 -1.25
C LEU A 377 -14.16 22.33 -1.49
N GLY A 378 -14.86 21.86 -0.45
CA GLY A 378 -16.28 21.50 -0.56
C GLY A 378 -16.55 20.15 -1.22
N GLY A 379 -15.53 19.30 -1.34
CA GLY A 379 -15.67 17.95 -1.91
C GLY A 379 -16.55 17.01 -1.09
N ASP A 380 -16.84 17.34 0.18
CA ASP A 380 -17.78 16.61 1.04
C ASP A 380 -19.22 16.57 0.50
N ARG A 381 -19.57 17.44 -0.45
CA ARG A 381 -20.87 17.42 -1.15
C ARG A 381 -20.93 16.42 -2.30
N GLN A 382 -19.78 16.11 -2.90
CA GLN A 382 -19.67 15.24 -4.08
C GLN A 382 -19.19 13.83 -3.70
N VAL A 383 -18.42 13.71 -2.62
CA VAL A 383 -17.76 12.47 -2.20
C VAL A 383 -18.54 11.83 -1.05
N GLY A 384 -18.97 10.59 -1.23
CA GLY A 384 -19.66 9.84 -0.17
C GLY A 384 -18.74 8.98 0.69
N ARG A 385 -17.56 8.65 0.16
CA ARG A 385 -16.64 7.69 0.80
C ARG A 385 -15.19 7.95 0.38
N LEU A 386 -14.28 7.92 1.35
CA LEU A 386 -12.83 7.89 1.12
C LEU A 386 -12.25 6.52 1.46
N ILE A 387 -11.47 5.95 0.54
CA ILE A 387 -10.65 4.76 0.77
C ILE A 387 -9.19 5.18 0.64
N LEU A 388 -8.48 5.24 1.76
CA LEU A 388 -7.12 5.79 1.86
C LEU A 388 -6.12 4.66 2.08
N MET A 389 -5.24 4.42 1.10
CA MET A 389 -4.26 3.32 1.12
C MET A 389 -2.86 3.86 1.38
N GLY A 390 -2.24 3.47 2.50
CA GLY A 390 -0.87 3.85 2.83
C GLY A 390 -0.65 5.37 2.90
N GLY A 391 -1.68 6.16 3.18
CA GLY A 391 -1.58 7.62 3.16
C GLY A 391 -0.78 8.17 4.35
N PRO A 392 0.14 9.13 4.16
CA PRO A 392 0.80 9.82 5.27
C PRO A 392 -0.15 10.85 5.91
N GLN A 393 -1.17 10.38 6.64
CA GLN A 393 -2.28 11.22 7.12
C GLN A 393 -1.83 12.38 8.01
N ILE A 394 -0.69 12.24 8.68
CA ILE A 394 -0.08 13.25 9.53
C ILE A 394 1.42 13.42 9.18
N GLY A 395 1.81 13.04 7.96
CA GLY A 395 3.18 13.08 7.45
C GLY A 395 4.08 11.89 7.86
N THR A 396 5.22 11.73 7.18
CA THR A 396 6.13 10.60 7.39
C THR A 396 7.57 11.04 7.68
N PRO A 397 8.24 10.52 8.72
CA PRO A 397 9.65 10.81 9.01
C PRO A 397 10.58 10.39 7.87
N GLY A 398 10.17 9.42 7.05
CA GLY A 398 10.90 9.02 5.85
C GLY A 398 11.08 10.17 4.85
N ALA A 399 10.12 11.10 4.76
CA ALA A 399 10.23 12.27 3.89
C ALA A 399 11.33 13.24 4.36
N LEU A 400 11.41 13.48 5.68
CA LEU A 400 12.48 14.27 6.27
C LEU A 400 13.84 13.61 6.04
N ALA A 401 13.93 12.30 6.30
CA ALA A 401 15.16 11.55 6.07
C ALA A 401 15.62 11.69 4.61
N GLN A 402 14.71 11.61 3.63
CA GLN A 402 15.04 11.81 2.22
C GLN A 402 15.47 13.24 1.88
N LEU A 403 14.81 14.27 2.43
CA LEU A 403 15.18 15.66 2.18
C LEU A 403 16.50 16.05 2.85
N ALA A 404 16.80 15.51 4.02
CA ALA A 404 17.99 15.88 4.78
C ALA A 404 19.22 15.01 4.45
N LEU A 405 19.04 13.70 4.32
CA LEU A 405 20.14 12.75 4.03
C LEU A 405 20.30 12.46 2.54
N GLY A 406 19.28 12.74 1.73
CA GLY A 406 19.16 12.23 0.37
C GLY A 406 18.52 10.84 0.33
N PRO A 407 17.99 10.42 -0.83
CA PRO A 407 17.48 9.07 -0.96
C PRO A 407 18.65 8.07 -0.80
N LYS A 408 18.49 7.09 0.09
CA LYS A 408 19.40 5.93 0.21
C LYS A 408 19.20 5.00 -0.99
N VAL A 409 19.43 5.51 -2.19
CA VAL A 409 19.51 4.65 -3.37
C VAL A 409 20.93 4.11 -3.32
N LEU A 410 21.13 2.95 -2.71
CA LEU A 410 22.36 2.20 -2.92
C LEU A 410 22.31 1.68 -4.35
N PRO A 411 23.37 1.89 -5.14
CA PRO A 411 24.73 2.37 -4.82
C PRO A 411 25.06 3.78 -5.37
N PHE A 412 24.08 4.68 -5.39
CA PHE A 412 24.07 5.87 -6.25
C PHE A 412 24.52 7.18 -5.55
N GLY A 413 25.43 7.14 -4.57
CA GLY A 413 25.81 8.28 -3.69
C GLY A 413 25.75 9.70 -4.30
N LEU A 414 26.63 10.03 -5.26
CA LEU A 414 26.68 11.35 -5.91
C LEU A 414 25.44 11.69 -6.77
N MET A 415 24.74 10.68 -7.29
CA MET A 415 23.47 10.87 -8.00
C MET A 415 22.31 11.12 -7.01
N GLY A 416 22.38 10.55 -5.81
CA GLY A 416 21.44 10.79 -4.71
C GLY A 416 21.38 12.25 -4.31
N ASP A 417 22.51 12.96 -4.29
CA ASP A 417 22.56 14.39 -3.96
C ASP A 417 21.87 15.27 -5.01
N ARG A 418 22.07 15.00 -6.31
CA ARG A 418 21.40 15.73 -7.40
C ARG A 418 19.89 15.48 -7.40
N VAL A 419 19.48 14.23 -7.19
CA VAL A 419 18.05 13.87 -7.06
C VAL A 419 17.46 14.53 -5.82
N ARG A 420 18.18 14.55 -4.69
CA ARG A 420 17.78 15.27 -3.48
C ARG A 420 17.60 16.77 -3.74
N GLU A 421 18.56 17.42 -4.40
CA GLU A 421 18.50 18.86 -4.70
C GLU A 421 17.24 19.18 -5.53
N VAL A 422 16.92 18.34 -6.49
CA VAL A 422 15.73 18.49 -7.32
C VAL A 422 14.44 18.22 -6.53
N ALA A 423 14.37 17.12 -5.78
CA ALA A 423 13.22 16.80 -4.93
C ALA A 423 12.97 17.89 -3.88
N SER A 424 14.04 18.54 -3.41
CA SER A 424 13.98 19.68 -2.49
C SER A 424 13.30 20.92 -3.08
N THR A 425 12.99 20.93 -4.37
CA THR A 425 12.22 21.99 -5.03
C THR A 425 10.71 21.71 -5.06
N PHE A 426 10.26 20.53 -4.61
CA PHE A 426 8.87 20.10 -4.72
C PHE A 426 8.09 20.48 -3.46
N PRO A 427 7.09 21.39 -3.51
CA PRO A 427 6.22 21.68 -2.36
C PRO A 427 5.61 20.43 -1.72
N SER A 428 5.23 19.43 -2.52
CA SER A 428 4.63 18.19 -2.02
C SER A 428 5.55 17.42 -1.07
N CYS A 429 6.87 17.43 -1.29
CA CYS A 429 7.85 16.78 -0.41
C CYS A 429 7.89 17.41 0.99
N TYR A 430 7.58 18.70 1.11
CA TYR A 430 7.48 19.37 2.41
C TYR A 430 6.09 19.16 3.04
N GLN A 431 5.02 19.09 2.24
CA GLN A 431 3.65 18.86 2.73
C GLN A 431 3.41 17.44 3.25
N ILE A 432 4.32 16.49 3.01
CA ILE A 432 4.32 15.14 3.61
C ILE A 432 5.26 15.04 4.83
N LEU A 433 5.89 16.13 5.26
CA LEU A 433 6.66 16.15 6.51
C LEU A 433 5.74 15.90 7.71
N PRO A 434 6.22 15.17 8.74
CA PRO A 434 5.43 14.83 9.90
C PRO A 434 5.03 16.09 10.68
N ASN A 435 3.75 16.22 11.00
CA ASN A 435 3.21 17.29 11.85
C ASN A 435 3.12 16.88 13.34
N TYR A 436 3.89 15.85 13.72
CA TYR A 436 3.93 15.29 15.06
C TYR A 436 5.37 15.10 15.54
N PRO A 437 5.61 15.04 16.86
CA PRO A 437 6.95 14.84 17.42
C PRO A 437 7.51 13.48 17.01
N CYS A 438 8.56 13.52 16.19
CA CYS A 438 9.33 12.35 15.74
C CYS A 438 10.82 12.65 15.48
N VAL A 439 11.25 13.88 15.75
CA VAL A 439 12.65 14.30 15.61
C VAL A 439 13.17 14.69 16.98
N LEU A 440 14.28 14.09 17.40
CA LEU A 440 14.90 14.33 18.70
C LEU A 440 16.32 14.84 18.51
N ASP A 441 16.73 15.79 19.33
CA ASP A 441 18.13 16.24 19.38
C ASP A 441 19.02 15.33 20.24
N GLN A 442 20.30 15.69 20.36
CA GLN A 442 21.28 14.96 21.17
C GLN A 442 20.94 14.84 22.67
N ASN A 443 19.99 15.64 23.17
CA ASN A 443 19.51 15.63 24.56
C ASN A 443 18.11 15.00 24.68
N HIS A 444 17.63 14.30 23.65
CA HIS A 444 16.28 13.75 23.54
C HIS A 444 15.17 14.81 23.60
N GLN A 445 15.46 16.08 23.28
CA GLN A 445 14.44 17.12 23.17
C GLN A 445 13.78 17.08 21.79
N PRO A 446 12.44 17.16 21.71
CA PRO A 446 11.75 17.15 20.44
C PRO A 446 12.00 18.44 19.64
N ILE A 447 12.15 18.30 18.32
CA ILE A 447 12.26 19.41 17.37
C ILE A 447 10.99 19.48 16.53
N ASP A 448 10.31 20.64 16.56
CA ASP A 448 9.23 20.94 15.61
C ASP A 448 9.85 21.39 14.28
N ILE A 449 10.07 20.43 13.38
CA ILE A 449 10.71 20.65 12.08
C ILE A 449 9.94 21.59 11.14
N LEU A 450 8.64 21.79 11.35
CA LEU A 450 7.82 22.71 10.53
C LEU A 450 7.97 24.16 11.00
N SER A 451 8.35 24.35 12.26
CA SER A 451 8.58 25.68 12.86
C SER A 451 10.06 26.03 13.01
N ASP A 452 10.95 25.04 13.04
CA ASP A 452 12.40 25.19 13.12
C ASP A 452 13.01 25.17 11.71
N PRO A 453 13.49 26.31 11.19
CA PRO A 453 14.07 26.36 9.85
C PRO A 453 15.58 26.12 9.84
N SER A 454 16.20 25.69 10.94
CA SER A 454 17.66 25.47 11.06
C SER A 454 18.22 24.41 10.12
N TRP A 455 17.36 23.54 9.59
CA TRP A 455 17.73 22.43 8.71
C TRP A 455 17.49 22.70 7.22
N VAL A 456 16.90 23.87 6.88
CA VAL A 456 16.62 24.27 5.50
C VAL A 456 17.40 25.54 5.11
N ASN A 457 17.72 25.67 3.83
CA ASN A 457 18.32 26.89 3.28
C ASN A 457 17.26 27.94 2.89
N ASP A 458 17.69 29.15 2.52
CA ASP A 458 16.79 30.27 2.23
C ASP A 458 15.83 30.03 1.05
N GLN A 459 16.22 29.22 0.06
CA GLN A 459 15.35 28.85 -1.07
C GLN A 459 14.24 27.87 -0.63
N GLN A 460 14.50 27.09 0.41
CA GLN A 460 13.58 26.08 0.94
C GLN A 460 12.64 26.64 2.01
N ARG A 461 12.98 27.76 2.67
CA ARG A 461 12.12 28.39 3.70
C ARG A 461 10.68 28.66 3.23
N PRO A 462 10.42 29.17 2.01
CA PRO A 462 9.05 29.35 1.53
C PRO A 462 8.28 28.02 1.36
N LEU A 463 8.97 26.93 1.02
CA LEU A 463 8.38 25.60 0.89
C LEU A 463 8.02 25.02 2.28
N LEU A 464 8.88 25.23 3.28
CA LEU A 464 8.61 24.86 4.66
C LEU A 464 7.41 25.65 5.22
N GLN A 465 7.36 26.96 4.96
CA GLN A 465 6.21 27.81 5.30
C GLN A 465 4.92 27.30 4.65
N CYS A 466 4.97 26.99 3.36
CA CYS A 466 3.86 26.42 2.59
C CYS A 466 3.33 25.12 3.23
N ALA A 467 4.22 24.23 3.65
CA ALA A 467 3.85 23.00 4.35
C ALA A 467 3.21 23.26 5.72
N ARG A 468 3.73 24.22 6.48
CA ARG A 468 3.14 24.62 7.77
C ARG A 468 1.72 25.17 7.60
N ASP A 469 1.49 26.02 6.60
CA ASP A 469 0.16 26.57 6.36
C ASP A 469 -0.81 25.50 5.86
N PHE A 470 -0.36 24.59 5.00
CA PHE A 470 -1.14 23.42 4.59
C PHE A 470 -1.62 22.59 5.79
N TRP A 471 -0.74 22.31 6.76
CA TRP A 471 -1.13 21.54 7.96
C TRP A 471 -2.04 22.31 8.93
N ARG A 472 -2.10 23.64 8.85
CA ARG A 472 -3.10 24.45 9.58
C ARG A 472 -4.49 24.39 8.94
N GLU A 473 -4.55 24.16 7.63
CA GLU A 473 -5.81 24.08 6.87
C GLU A 473 -6.46 22.69 6.98
N VAL A 474 -5.65 21.62 6.99
CA VAL A 474 -6.12 20.22 6.96
C VAL A 474 -6.45 19.70 8.36
N SER A 475 -7.66 19.15 8.53
CA SER A 475 -8.11 18.54 9.79
C SER A 475 -7.62 17.09 9.95
N GLY A 476 -7.36 16.67 11.19
CA GLY A 476 -7.03 15.29 11.57
C GLY A 476 -8.16 14.27 11.34
N ARG A 477 -9.40 14.73 11.08
CA ARG A 477 -10.57 13.88 10.82
C ARG A 477 -11.18 14.16 9.45
N SER A 478 -11.73 13.13 8.81
CA SER A 478 -12.48 13.29 7.55
C SER A 478 -13.86 13.92 7.77
N LYS A 479 -14.36 14.68 6.78
CA LYS A 479 -15.76 15.17 6.75
C LYS A 479 -16.77 14.13 6.24
N VAL A 480 -16.27 13.09 5.59
CA VAL A 480 -17.07 11.99 5.02
C VAL A 480 -16.55 10.66 5.57
N PRO A 481 -17.37 9.59 5.59
CA PRO A 481 -16.91 8.28 6.00
C PRO A 481 -15.61 7.88 5.28
N ALA A 482 -14.63 7.39 6.03
CA ALA A 482 -13.32 7.04 5.50
C ALA A 482 -12.86 5.66 6.01
N ILE A 483 -12.05 4.98 5.21
CA ILE A 483 -11.29 3.79 5.61
C ILE A 483 -9.81 4.08 5.42
N SER A 484 -9.02 3.74 6.42
CA SER A 484 -7.56 3.67 6.35
C SER A 484 -7.14 2.23 6.11
N ILE A 485 -6.73 1.93 4.88
CA ILE A 485 -6.05 0.68 4.52
C ILE A 485 -4.54 0.92 4.68
N PHE A 486 -3.86 0.14 5.52
CA PHE A 486 -2.45 0.41 5.82
C PHE A 486 -1.60 -0.84 6.00
N GLY A 487 -0.34 -0.73 5.58
CA GLY A 487 0.66 -1.78 5.78
C GLY A 487 1.19 -1.80 7.22
N TYR A 488 1.50 -3.00 7.74
CA TYR A 488 2.14 -3.16 9.05
C TYR A 488 3.21 -4.27 9.03
N GLY A 489 4.05 -4.30 10.07
CA GLY A 489 5.03 -5.37 10.26
C GLY A 489 6.24 -5.32 9.34
N ILE A 490 6.48 -4.18 8.66
CA ILE A 490 7.63 -3.97 7.78
C ILE A 490 8.51 -2.85 8.36
N LYS A 491 9.84 -2.97 8.17
CA LYS A 491 10.84 -2.00 8.64
C LYS A 491 10.59 -0.64 7.99
N THR A 492 10.26 0.36 8.80
CA THR A 492 9.89 1.71 8.38
C THR A 492 10.58 2.75 9.25
N VAL A 493 10.90 3.91 8.67
CA VAL A 493 11.43 5.05 9.42
C VAL A 493 10.33 5.63 10.33
N THR A 494 10.54 5.57 11.65
CA THR A 494 9.59 6.05 12.67
C THR A 494 9.99 7.38 13.30
N GLY A 495 11.26 7.77 13.15
CA GLY A 495 11.80 9.01 13.68
C GLY A 495 13.18 9.33 13.14
N VAL A 496 13.71 10.48 13.56
CA VAL A 496 15.04 10.96 13.19
C VAL A 496 15.73 11.52 14.43
N ASN A 497 16.97 11.11 14.69
CA ASN A 497 17.80 11.71 15.72
C ASN A 497 18.78 12.68 15.05
N VAL A 498 18.96 13.86 15.62
CA VAL A 498 19.84 14.89 15.08
C VAL A 498 20.83 15.39 16.13
N GLN A 499 22.03 15.73 15.70
CA GLN A 499 23.00 16.49 16.50
C GLN A 499 23.06 17.92 15.98
N ARG A 500 22.96 18.90 16.89
CA ARG A 500 23.02 20.33 16.57
C ARG A 500 24.29 20.97 17.13
N ASP A 501 24.91 21.85 16.35
CA ASP A 501 26.01 22.70 16.82
C ASP A 501 25.49 23.88 17.67
N ALA A 502 26.41 24.77 18.10
CA ALA A 502 26.08 25.95 18.89
C ALA A 502 25.18 26.96 18.15
N ASP A 503 25.18 26.94 16.80
CA ASP A 503 24.33 27.76 15.95
C ASP A 503 23.01 27.05 15.60
N LEU A 504 22.71 25.93 16.27
CA LEU A 504 21.55 25.05 16.04
C LEU A 504 21.54 24.34 14.67
N ARG A 505 22.64 24.41 13.90
CA ARG A 505 22.72 23.74 12.61
C ARG A 505 22.88 22.24 12.80
N TRP A 506 22.23 21.48 11.95
CA TRP A 506 22.28 20.03 12.01
C TRP A 506 23.64 19.54 11.48
N THR A 507 24.37 18.82 12.32
CA THR A 507 25.72 18.30 12.02
C THR A 507 25.74 16.80 11.80
N LYS A 508 24.79 16.08 12.41
CA LYS A 508 24.59 14.64 12.22
C LYS A 508 23.10 14.33 12.22
N ILE A 509 22.69 13.38 11.37
CA ILE A 509 21.29 12.97 11.21
C ILE A 509 21.27 11.45 11.09
N ASP A 510 20.53 10.77 11.95
CA ASP A 510 20.39 9.31 11.98
C ASP A 510 18.90 8.94 11.91
N SER A 511 18.51 8.00 11.04
CA SER A 511 17.11 7.55 10.97
C SER A 511 16.84 6.43 11.97
N VAL A 512 15.72 6.54 12.70
CA VAL A 512 15.21 5.49 13.58
C VAL A 512 14.30 4.58 12.75
N ASN A 513 14.58 3.28 12.75
CA ASN A 513 13.86 2.30 11.94
C ASN A 513 13.31 1.20 12.84
N GLU A 514 12.02 0.92 12.70
CA GLU A 514 11.31 -0.09 13.48
C GLU A 514 10.42 -0.93 12.55
N THR A 515 10.09 -2.15 12.94
CA THR A 515 9.23 -3.05 12.17
C THR A 515 7.74 -2.71 12.39
N VAL A 516 7.38 -1.46 12.10
CA VAL A 516 6.05 -0.86 12.39
C VAL A 516 5.58 0.05 11.24
N GLY A 517 5.27 -0.54 10.11
CA GLY A 517 4.70 0.18 8.98
C GLY A 517 4.74 -0.65 7.71
N ASP A 518 4.81 0.05 6.57
CA ASP A 518 4.74 -0.52 5.24
C ASP A 518 6.00 -0.30 4.39
N SER A 519 7.16 -0.02 4.98
CA SER A 519 8.41 0.45 4.35
C SER A 519 8.49 1.96 4.05
N ALA A 520 7.38 2.72 4.05
CA ALA A 520 7.41 4.16 3.74
C ALA A 520 6.67 5.02 4.77
N VAL A 521 5.53 4.54 5.26
CA VAL A 521 4.63 5.23 6.18
C VAL A 521 4.48 4.39 7.45
N PRO A 522 4.78 4.97 8.64
CA PRO A 522 4.56 4.25 9.89
C PRO A 522 3.06 4.16 10.21
N VAL A 523 2.63 3.08 10.88
CA VAL A 523 1.20 2.82 11.18
C VAL A 523 0.52 4.02 11.84
N ARG A 524 1.20 4.69 12.79
CA ARG A 524 0.69 5.88 13.49
C ARG A 524 0.27 7.01 12.55
N SER A 525 0.89 7.11 11.38
CA SER A 525 0.55 8.09 10.36
C SER A 525 -0.41 7.55 9.30
N ALA A 526 -0.53 6.23 9.16
CA ALA A 526 -1.34 5.63 8.11
C ALA A 526 -2.84 5.65 8.45
N VAL A 527 -3.18 5.73 9.74
CA VAL A 527 -4.56 5.73 10.26
C VAL A 527 -5.08 7.16 10.45
N LEU A 528 -6.11 7.52 9.69
CA LEU A 528 -6.82 8.78 9.89
C LEU A 528 -7.75 8.66 11.10
N GLU A 529 -7.77 9.68 11.96
CA GLU A 529 -8.62 9.68 13.15
C GLU A 529 -10.11 9.57 12.76
N GLY A 530 -10.83 8.66 13.42
CA GLY A 530 -12.26 8.41 13.17
C GLY A 530 -12.56 7.61 11.89
N SER A 531 -11.54 7.18 11.14
CA SER A 531 -11.74 6.26 10.01
C SER A 531 -11.90 4.82 10.48
N GLU A 532 -12.63 4.03 9.70
CA GLU A 532 -12.51 2.57 9.77
C GLU A 532 -11.09 2.14 9.38
N ILE A 533 -10.68 0.95 9.80
CA ILE A 533 -9.34 0.44 9.53
C ILE A 533 -9.37 -0.86 8.73
N HIS A 534 -8.34 -1.06 7.92
CA HIS A 534 -8.06 -2.33 7.24
C HIS A 534 -6.55 -2.56 7.19
N PRO A 535 -5.95 -3.12 8.25
CA PRO A 535 -4.52 -3.44 8.28
C PRO A 535 -4.18 -4.60 7.35
N VAL A 536 -3.06 -4.53 6.64
CA VAL A 536 -2.56 -5.58 5.74
C VAL A 536 -1.04 -5.73 5.91
N GLN A 537 -0.50 -6.94 5.89
CA GLN A 537 0.95 -7.13 6.01
C GLN A 537 1.61 -7.04 4.63
N GLN A 538 1.84 -5.81 4.14
CA GLN A 538 2.31 -5.59 2.77
C GLN A 538 3.13 -4.30 2.61
N ASN A 539 4.11 -4.33 1.69
CA ASN A 539 4.95 -3.17 1.36
C ASN A 539 4.14 -2.06 0.67
N HIS A 540 4.52 -0.82 0.90
CA HIS A 540 3.83 0.41 0.50
C HIS A 540 3.51 0.41 -1.00
N GLY A 541 4.53 0.17 -1.82
CA GLY A 541 4.43 0.20 -3.28
C GLY A 541 3.59 -0.90 -3.91
N VAL A 542 3.09 -1.86 -3.12
CA VAL A 542 2.28 -3.00 -3.60
C VAL A 542 1.00 -3.21 -2.79
N LEU A 543 0.62 -2.28 -1.90
CA LEU A 543 -0.64 -2.35 -1.16
C LEU A 543 -1.86 -2.48 -2.07
N TYR A 544 -1.91 -1.70 -3.15
CA TYR A 544 -3.06 -1.61 -4.05
C TYR A 544 -3.28 -2.85 -4.95
N ILE A 545 -2.37 -3.83 -4.92
CA ILE A 545 -2.50 -5.11 -5.64
C ILE A 545 -2.68 -6.31 -4.71
N ASP A 546 -2.67 -6.09 -3.40
CA ASP A 546 -2.86 -7.13 -2.40
C ASP A 546 -4.30 -7.68 -2.45
N ASN A 547 -4.46 -8.99 -2.37
CA ASN A 547 -5.76 -9.63 -2.48
C ASN A 547 -6.69 -9.29 -1.30
N ASP A 548 -6.15 -9.04 -0.11
CA ASP A 548 -6.95 -8.60 1.04
C ASP A 548 -7.47 -7.18 0.86
N VAL A 549 -6.68 -6.31 0.21
CA VAL A 549 -7.10 -4.97 -0.19
C VAL A 549 -8.17 -5.05 -1.28
N LYS A 550 -7.97 -5.87 -2.32
CA LYS A 550 -8.98 -6.09 -3.37
C LYS A 550 -10.30 -6.59 -2.79
N MET A 551 -10.26 -7.53 -1.86
CA MET A 551 -11.48 -8.02 -1.19
C MET A 551 -12.16 -6.90 -0.42
N ARG A 552 -11.40 -6.06 0.30
CA ARG A 552 -11.99 -4.90 0.98
C ARG A 552 -12.64 -3.93 -0.01
N LEU A 553 -11.99 -3.65 -1.14
CA LEU A 553 -12.56 -2.81 -2.20
C LEU A 553 -13.84 -3.42 -2.77
N LYS A 554 -13.86 -4.72 -3.06
CA LYS A 554 -15.06 -5.42 -3.51
C LYS A 554 -16.20 -5.22 -2.52
N LEU A 555 -15.98 -5.51 -1.23
CA LEU A 555 -16.99 -5.31 -0.20
C LEU A 555 -17.50 -3.86 -0.17
N GLU A 556 -16.62 -2.85 -0.19
CA GLU A 556 -17.05 -1.45 -0.17
C GLU A 556 -17.84 -1.01 -1.41
N LEU A 557 -17.48 -1.53 -2.59
CA LEU A 557 -18.02 -1.06 -3.86
C LEU A 557 -19.22 -1.87 -4.35
N THR A 558 -19.41 -3.10 -3.85
CA THR A 558 -20.45 -4.02 -4.34
C THR A 558 -21.50 -4.38 -3.29
N LEU A 559 -21.33 -3.99 -2.02
CA LEU A 559 -22.35 -4.23 -1.02
C LEU A 559 -23.62 -3.43 -1.38
N GLN A 560 -24.68 -4.16 -1.71
CA GLN A 560 -26.03 -3.63 -1.82
C GLN A 560 -26.38 -2.91 -0.51
N LYS A 561 -26.90 -1.68 -0.62
CA LYS A 561 -27.31 -0.83 0.52
C LYS A 561 -28.55 -1.38 1.25
N ASP A 562 -28.59 -2.66 1.57
CA ASP A 562 -29.50 -3.22 2.56
C ASP A 562 -28.80 -3.18 3.93
N LYS A 563 -28.52 -1.97 4.40
CA LYS A 563 -28.26 -1.68 5.82
C LYS A 563 -29.41 -0.83 6.33
N VAL A 564 -30.51 -1.50 6.65
CA VAL A 564 -31.60 -0.99 7.51
C VAL A 564 -31.20 -1.22 8.97
#